data_AF-A0A7S2X151-F1
#
_entry.id   AF-A0A7S2X151-F1
#
_cell.length_a   1.000
_cell.length_b   1.000
_cell.length_c   1.000
_cell.angle_alpha   90.00
_cell.angle_beta   90.00
_cell.angle_gamma   90.00
#
_symmetry.space_group_name_H-M   'P 1'
#
loop_
_entity.id
_entity.type
_entity.pdbx_description
1 polymer ?
#
loop_
_entity_poly.entity_id
_entity_poly.type
_entity_poly.pdbx_seq_one_letter_code
_entity_poly.pdbx_strand_id
1 'polypeptide(L)'
;FEGKGKEEIKDEMMARLRLMFGNVPDPVACEATDWGRDEFAFGSYSNIVVGSKGETCDVLAEDVCQRVFFAGEATIKENIATMHGAFRSGMRTAGMLHTLCRRGDFSRRAPSSDRGEARDNGPGKVEKYFSSPRLFFGRFTVGEERGGKALVREKPDPAAGRPASQCFLAPHAVITQLLCLRSDEERLDYLSDQSSLVTQGPGDGKGLP
;
A
#
# COMPACT_ATOMS: atom_id res chain seq x y z
N PHE A 1 -28.93 -16.06 1.26
CA PHE A 1 -28.17 -16.61 2.39
C PHE A 1 -28.23 -15.63 3.55
N GLU A 2 -27.92 -14.36 3.33
CA GLU A 2 -28.14 -13.29 4.30
C GLU A 2 -29.62 -13.21 4.70
N GLY A 3 -29.89 -13.37 5.99
CA GLY A 3 -31.26 -13.39 6.55
C GLY A 3 -31.93 -14.75 6.71
N LYS A 4 -31.31 -15.84 6.23
CA LYS A 4 -31.80 -17.19 6.53
C LYS A 4 -31.31 -17.65 7.90
N GLY A 5 -32.13 -18.44 8.60
CA GLY A 5 -31.72 -19.08 9.84
C GLY A 5 -30.69 -20.20 9.58
N LYS A 6 -29.80 -20.42 10.54
CA LYS A 6 -28.76 -21.47 10.50
C LYS A 6 -29.33 -22.85 10.18
N GLU A 7 -30.46 -23.20 10.78
CA GLU A 7 -31.15 -24.48 10.54
C GLU A 7 -31.68 -24.60 9.11
N GLU A 8 -32.23 -23.53 8.54
CA GLU A 8 -32.69 -23.52 7.15
C GLU A 8 -31.52 -23.72 6.17
N ILE A 9 -30.38 -23.06 6.43
CA ILE A 9 -29.16 -23.23 5.62
C ILE A 9 -28.65 -24.67 5.71
N LYS A 10 -28.64 -25.24 6.92
CA LYS A 10 -28.23 -26.63 7.16
C LYS A 10 -29.11 -27.60 6.37
N ASP A 11 -30.43 -27.46 6.46
CA ASP A 11 -31.38 -28.37 5.80
C ASP A 11 -31.27 -28.29 4.27
N GLU A 12 -31.15 -27.08 3.72
CA GLU A 12 -30.95 -26.86 2.28
C GLU A 12 -29.64 -27.50 1.79
N MET A 13 -28.56 -27.36 2.56
CA MET A 13 -27.27 -27.94 2.23
C MET A 13 -27.28 -29.48 2.33
N MET A 14 -27.90 -30.03 3.37
CA MET A 14 -28.04 -31.48 3.54
C MET A 14 -28.90 -32.12 2.46
N ALA A 15 -29.96 -31.44 2.00
CA ALA A 15 -30.76 -31.89 0.86
C ALA A 15 -29.91 -32.01 -0.42
N ARG A 16 -29.04 -31.03 -0.70
CA ARG A 16 -28.12 -31.06 -1.85
C ARG A 16 -27.07 -32.16 -1.71
N LEU A 17 -26.49 -32.34 -0.52
CA LEU A 17 -25.50 -33.39 -0.27
C LEU A 17 -26.10 -34.80 -0.44
N ARG A 18 -27.31 -35.03 0.08
CA ARG A 18 -28.01 -36.31 -0.07
C ARG A 18 -28.45 -36.58 -1.51
N LEU A 19 -28.77 -35.53 -2.28
CA LEU A 19 -29.01 -35.64 -3.71
C LEU A 19 -27.76 -36.13 -4.47
N MET A 20 -26.58 -35.61 -4.12
CA MET A 20 -25.32 -35.96 -4.80
C MET A 20 -24.73 -37.29 -4.35
N PHE A 21 -24.80 -37.60 -3.05
CA PHE A 21 -24.05 -38.70 -2.42
C PHE A 21 -24.94 -39.76 -1.76
N GLY A 22 -26.28 -39.60 -1.82
CA GLY A 22 -27.22 -40.55 -1.24
C GLY A 22 -27.29 -40.47 0.28
N ASN A 23 -26.84 -41.53 0.96
CA ASN A 23 -27.01 -41.68 2.40
C ASN A 23 -25.95 -40.88 3.20
N VAL A 24 -26.12 -39.56 3.25
CA VAL A 24 -25.28 -38.66 4.06
C VAL A 24 -25.93 -38.44 5.44
N PRO A 25 -25.25 -38.76 6.56
CA PRO A 25 -25.76 -38.55 7.91
C PRO A 25 -25.82 -37.07 8.26
N ASP A 26 -26.61 -36.71 9.29
CA ASP A 26 -26.66 -35.34 9.78
C ASP A 26 -25.32 -34.88 10.38
N PRO A 27 -24.95 -33.59 10.25
CA PRO A 27 -23.70 -33.07 10.78
C PRO A 27 -23.74 -32.97 12.31
N VAL A 28 -22.61 -33.27 12.96
CA VAL A 28 -22.45 -33.11 14.42
C VAL A 28 -22.52 -31.65 14.84
N ALA A 29 -22.02 -30.75 13.99
CA ALA A 29 -22.11 -29.32 14.15
C ALA A 29 -22.19 -28.64 12.78
N CYS A 30 -22.91 -27.53 12.73
CA CYS A 30 -22.99 -26.65 11.57
C CYS A 30 -22.62 -25.25 12.05
N GLU A 31 -21.90 -24.46 11.25
CA GLU A 31 -21.70 -23.04 11.46
C GLU A 31 -21.85 -22.32 10.12
N ALA A 32 -22.48 -21.16 10.13
CA ALA A 32 -22.70 -20.34 8.95
C ALA A 32 -22.31 -18.90 9.28
N THR A 33 -21.43 -18.33 8.47
CA THR A 33 -20.98 -16.93 8.62
C THR A 33 -21.93 -15.99 7.91
N ASP A 34 -22.24 -14.84 8.53
CA ASP A 34 -23.00 -13.75 7.93
C ASP A 34 -22.17 -12.46 7.93
N TRP A 35 -21.11 -12.45 7.09
CA TRP A 35 -20.16 -11.35 7.01
C TRP A 35 -20.81 -10.00 6.64
N GLY A 36 -21.89 -10.03 5.84
CA GLY A 36 -22.61 -8.81 5.44
C GLY A 36 -23.35 -8.13 6.60
N ARG A 37 -23.70 -8.89 7.64
CA ARG A 37 -24.37 -8.37 8.86
C ARG A 37 -23.46 -8.26 10.07
N ASP A 38 -22.22 -8.71 9.97
CA ASP A 38 -21.22 -8.53 11.01
C ASP A 38 -20.91 -7.04 11.17
N GLU A 39 -21.12 -6.49 12.37
CA GLU A 39 -20.95 -5.07 12.70
C GLU A 39 -19.49 -4.58 12.62
N PHE A 40 -18.53 -5.49 12.55
CA PHE A 40 -17.11 -5.18 12.43
C PHE A 40 -16.58 -5.36 11.01
N ALA A 41 -17.30 -6.06 10.13
CA ALA A 41 -16.85 -6.38 8.78
C ALA A 41 -17.71 -5.75 7.69
N PHE A 42 -19.05 -5.73 7.85
CA PHE A 42 -20.02 -5.24 6.85
C PHE A 42 -19.87 -5.83 5.44
N GLY A 43 -19.24 -7.00 5.34
CA GLY A 43 -18.85 -7.62 4.08
C GLY A 43 -17.69 -8.59 4.25
N SER A 44 -17.34 -9.30 3.18
CA SER A 44 -16.23 -10.24 3.19
C SER A 44 -14.90 -9.56 2.87
N TYR A 45 -14.75 -9.05 1.65
CA TYR A 45 -13.56 -8.39 1.16
C TYR A 45 -13.90 -7.30 0.14
N SER A 46 -12.98 -6.37 -0.08
CA SER A 46 -13.18 -5.31 -1.07
C SER A 46 -13.10 -5.84 -2.51
N ASN A 47 -13.78 -5.16 -3.44
CA ASN A 47 -13.75 -5.47 -4.86
C ASN A 47 -13.76 -4.17 -5.66
N ILE A 48 -13.11 -4.17 -6.82
CA ILE A 48 -13.18 -3.03 -7.75
C ILE A 48 -14.51 -3.15 -8.51
N VAL A 49 -15.44 -2.24 -8.21
CA VAL A 49 -16.75 -2.18 -8.88
C VAL A 49 -16.56 -1.87 -10.36
N VAL A 50 -17.45 -2.40 -11.21
CA VAL A 50 -17.45 -2.10 -12.65
C VAL A 50 -17.53 -0.59 -12.86
N GLY A 51 -16.58 -0.04 -13.61
CA GLY A 51 -16.45 1.41 -13.85
C GLY A 51 -15.54 2.13 -12.87
N SER A 52 -15.09 1.49 -11.79
CA SER A 52 -14.03 2.00 -10.93
C SER A 52 -12.64 1.72 -11.54
N LYS A 53 -11.67 2.57 -11.19
CA LYS A 53 -10.26 2.41 -11.59
C LYS A 53 -9.49 1.72 -10.47
N GLY A 54 -8.39 1.03 -10.82
CA GLY A 54 -7.45 0.49 -9.83
C GLY A 54 -6.81 1.55 -8.93
N GLU A 55 -6.88 2.82 -9.32
CA GLU A 55 -6.43 3.99 -8.54
C GLU A 55 -7.27 4.23 -7.27
N THR A 56 -8.48 3.66 -7.16
CA THR A 56 -9.32 3.80 -5.96
C THR A 56 -8.61 3.30 -4.70
N CYS A 57 -7.83 2.22 -4.80
CA CYS A 57 -7.04 1.72 -3.67
C CYS A 57 -5.91 2.68 -3.27
N ASP A 58 -5.33 3.40 -4.24
CA ASP A 58 -4.29 4.40 -3.97
C ASP A 58 -4.90 5.58 -3.19
N VAL A 59 -6.11 6.04 -3.56
CA VAL A 59 -6.85 7.07 -2.82
C VAL A 59 -7.17 6.63 -1.39
N LEU A 60 -7.62 5.38 -1.19
CA LEU A 60 -7.89 4.84 0.15
C LEU A 60 -6.61 4.69 1.00
N ALA A 61 -5.44 4.68 0.37
CA ALA A 61 -4.15 4.54 1.06
C ALA A 61 -3.55 5.87 1.51
N GLU A 62 -4.10 7.01 1.06
CA GLU A 62 -3.66 8.37 1.40
C GLU A 62 -3.91 8.68 2.88
N ASP A 63 -2.96 9.35 3.52
CA ASP A 63 -3.12 9.81 4.89
C ASP A 63 -3.89 11.15 4.95
N VAL A 64 -4.58 11.38 6.07
CA VAL A 64 -5.22 12.66 6.35
C VAL A 64 -4.30 13.48 7.25
N CYS A 65 -3.75 14.55 6.66
CA CYS A 65 -2.91 15.54 7.33
C CYS A 65 -1.74 14.94 8.13
N GLN A 66 -1.16 13.82 7.67
CA GLN A 66 -0.08 13.10 8.35
C GLN A 66 -0.41 12.72 9.81
N ARG A 67 -1.69 12.55 10.11
CA ARG A 67 -2.21 12.25 11.46
C ARG A 67 -3.04 10.97 11.48
N VAL A 68 -3.86 10.75 10.46
CA VAL A 68 -4.66 9.54 10.31
C VAL A 68 -4.15 8.78 9.10
N PHE A 69 -3.77 7.53 9.30
CA PHE A 69 -3.24 6.67 8.25
C PHE A 69 -4.14 5.47 8.06
N PHE A 70 -4.28 5.03 6.82
CA PHE A 70 -5.09 3.88 6.47
C PHE A 70 -4.21 2.71 6.02
N ALA A 71 -4.54 1.53 6.54
CA ALA A 71 -3.99 0.25 6.17
C ALA A 71 -5.14 -0.76 6.12
N GLY A 72 -4.89 -1.92 5.52
CA GLY A 72 -5.90 -2.93 5.26
C GLY A 72 -5.87 -3.40 3.82
N GLU A 73 -6.65 -4.44 3.52
CA GLU A 73 -6.66 -5.08 2.21
C GLU A 73 -7.10 -4.12 1.08
N ALA A 74 -7.99 -3.15 1.37
CA ALA A 74 -8.54 -2.23 0.37
C ALA A 74 -7.56 -1.12 -0.05
N THR A 75 -6.43 -1.01 0.65
CA THR A 75 -5.46 0.09 0.50
C THR A 75 -4.22 -0.32 -0.30
N ILE A 76 -4.29 -1.42 -1.05
CA ILE A 76 -3.17 -1.93 -1.86
C ILE A 76 -3.64 -2.56 -3.17
N LYS A 77 -3.36 -1.90 -4.29
CA LYS A 77 -3.83 -2.33 -5.61
C LYS A 77 -3.23 -3.63 -6.11
N GLU A 78 -1.99 -3.96 -5.73
CA GLU A 78 -1.32 -5.16 -6.21
C GLU A 78 -1.94 -6.44 -5.63
N ASN A 79 -2.61 -6.33 -4.48
CA ASN A 79 -2.99 -7.45 -3.64
C ASN A 79 -4.33 -7.19 -2.91
N ILE A 80 -5.36 -6.74 -3.64
CA ILE A 80 -6.71 -6.47 -3.12
C ILE A 80 -7.34 -7.75 -2.57
N ALA A 81 -8.19 -7.64 -1.53
CA ALA A 81 -8.97 -8.76 -0.99
C ALA A 81 -8.13 -9.95 -0.48
N THR A 82 -6.90 -9.69 -0.05
CA THR A 82 -6.00 -10.74 0.43
C THR A 82 -5.37 -10.42 1.79
N MET A 83 -5.12 -11.48 2.57
CA MET A 83 -4.38 -11.42 3.83
C MET A 83 -2.97 -10.82 3.66
N HIS A 84 -2.21 -11.25 2.64
CA HIS A 84 -0.88 -10.71 2.40
C HIS A 84 -0.91 -9.23 2.00
N GLY A 85 -2.02 -8.77 1.39
CA GLY A 85 -2.21 -7.37 0.99
C GLY A 85 -2.38 -6.51 2.24
N ALA A 86 -3.28 -6.91 3.13
CA ALA A 86 -3.46 -6.27 4.43
C ALA A 86 -2.15 -6.22 5.25
N PHE A 87 -1.39 -7.31 5.25
CA PHE A 87 -0.09 -7.33 5.94
C PHE A 87 0.91 -6.33 5.33
N ARG A 88 1.04 -6.31 4.00
CA ARG A 88 1.95 -5.39 3.29
C ARG A 88 1.55 -3.93 3.44
N SER A 89 0.24 -3.62 3.39
CA SER A 89 -0.24 -2.25 3.61
C SER A 89 -0.03 -1.81 5.06
N GLY A 90 -0.16 -2.72 6.04
CA GLY A 90 0.21 -2.45 7.43
C GLY A 90 1.69 -2.09 7.59
N MET A 91 2.60 -2.85 6.95
CA MET A 91 4.04 -2.52 6.96
C MET A 91 4.33 -1.16 6.30
N ARG A 92 3.67 -0.85 5.17
CA ARG A 92 3.78 0.47 4.52
C ARG A 92 3.43 1.59 5.50
N THR A 93 2.25 1.50 6.10
CA THR A 93 1.76 2.53 7.04
C THR A 93 2.63 2.64 8.29
N ALA A 94 3.13 1.52 8.81
CA ALA A 94 4.08 1.53 9.93
C ALA A 94 5.38 2.27 9.56
N GLY A 95 5.87 2.14 8.32
CA GLY A 95 7.05 2.85 7.83
C GLY A 95 6.84 4.35 7.69
N MET A 96 5.65 4.75 7.22
CA MET A 96 5.24 6.15 7.18
C MET A 96 5.22 6.75 8.59
N LEU A 97 4.57 6.08 9.54
CA LEU A 97 4.53 6.48 10.94
C LEU A 97 5.92 6.56 11.55
N HIS A 98 6.74 5.54 11.40
CA HIS A 98 8.11 5.53 11.93
C HIS A 98 8.93 6.72 11.42
N THR A 99 8.83 7.03 10.12
CA THR A 99 9.52 8.16 9.51
C THR A 99 9.03 9.50 10.09
N LEU A 100 7.72 9.65 10.28
CA LEU A 100 7.13 10.85 10.89
C LEU A 100 7.51 11.00 12.37
N CYS A 101 7.51 9.92 13.13
CA CYS A 101 7.95 9.90 14.53
C CYS A 101 9.39 10.40 14.66
N ARG A 102 10.29 9.87 13.83
CA ARG A 102 11.72 10.22 13.87
C ARG A 102 11.99 11.68 13.53
N ARG A 103 11.14 12.30 12.73
CA ARG A 103 11.25 13.73 12.40
C ARG A 103 10.84 14.64 13.55
N GLY A 104 10.19 14.12 14.59
CA GLY A 104 9.52 14.95 15.60
C GLY A 104 8.36 15.77 15.03
N ASP A 105 7.91 15.44 13.80
CA ASP A 105 6.93 16.24 13.04
C ASP A 105 5.49 16.11 13.57
N PHE A 106 5.25 15.31 14.62
CA PHE A 106 3.99 15.32 15.37
C PHE A 106 3.64 16.71 15.93
N SER A 107 4.65 17.57 16.09
CA SER A 107 4.50 18.92 16.61
C SER A 107 3.96 19.95 15.60
N ARG A 108 3.64 19.57 14.35
CA ARG A 108 2.84 20.47 13.50
C ARG A 108 1.39 20.46 13.97
N ARG A 109 1.15 21.15 15.09
CA ARG A 109 -0.15 21.67 15.52
C ARG A 109 -0.93 22.12 14.27
N ALA A 110 -2.22 21.79 14.18
CA ALA A 110 -3.12 22.68 13.42
C ALA A 110 -2.78 24.11 13.90
N PRO A 111 -2.54 25.06 12.98
CA PRO A 111 -1.66 26.20 13.19
C PRO A 111 -1.87 26.82 14.58
N SER A 112 -0.95 26.54 15.49
CA SER A 112 -0.88 27.19 16.79
C SER A 112 0.53 27.00 17.37
N SER A 113 1.02 28.06 18.01
CA SER A 113 2.40 28.34 18.39
C SER A 113 3.00 27.36 19.41
N ASP A 114 4.33 27.25 19.41
CA ASP A 114 5.21 26.85 20.52
C ASP A 114 5.78 25.43 20.65
N ARG A 115 7.06 25.48 21.05
CA ARG A 115 8.20 24.54 20.97
C ARG A 115 8.30 23.58 22.17
N GLY A 116 8.94 22.41 21.97
CA GLY A 116 9.51 21.58 23.04
C GLY A 116 10.13 20.26 22.55
N GLU A 117 11.36 19.96 22.98
CA GLU A 117 12.34 18.99 22.43
C GLU A 117 12.07 17.49 22.65
N ALA A 118 12.61 16.66 21.74
CA ALA A 118 12.52 15.20 21.70
C ALA A 118 13.72 14.49 22.39
N ARG A 119 13.51 13.27 22.90
CA ARG A 119 14.57 12.35 23.35
C ARG A 119 14.49 11.01 22.60
N ASP A 120 15.67 10.57 22.17
CA ASP A 120 16.00 9.44 21.30
C ASP A 120 15.99 8.09 22.04
N ASN A 121 15.62 7.01 21.32
CA ASN A 121 15.95 5.61 21.64
C ASN A 121 15.85 4.78 20.34
N GLY A 122 16.98 4.24 19.89
CA GLY A 122 17.17 3.65 18.54
C GLY A 122 16.52 2.27 18.27
N PRO A 123 16.45 1.84 16.99
CA PRO A 123 15.70 0.67 16.56
C PRO A 123 16.57 -0.57 16.32
N GLY A 124 16.04 -1.76 16.58
CA GLY A 124 16.73 -3.02 16.27
C GLY A 124 15.75 -4.18 16.06
N LYS A 125 15.16 -4.26 14.87
CA LYS A 125 14.63 -5.48 14.18
C LYS A 125 13.64 -5.17 13.05
N VAL A 126 12.99 -4.00 13.08
CA VAL A 126 11.95 -3.62 12.10
C VAL A 126 12.55 -3.02 10.83
N GLU A 127 13.76 -2.48 10.91
CA GLU A 127 14.44 -1.73 9.84
C GLU A 127 14.69 -2.55 8.58
N LYS A 128 14.94 -3.86 8.71
CA LYS A 128 15.14 -4.77 7.58
C LYS A 128 13.91 -4.86 6.66
N TYR A 129 12.71 -4.65 7.18
CA TYR A 129 11.47 -4.66 6.39
C TYR A 129 11.19 -3.29 5.74
N PHE A 130 11.83 -2.22 6.22
CA PHE A 130 11.77 -0.87 5.64
C PHE A 130 12.83 -0.62 4.56
N SER A 131 13.84 -1.48 4.42
CA SER A 131 14.91 -1.32 3.42
C SER A 131 14.48 -1.62 1.98
N SER A 132 13.34 -2.26 1.75
CA SER A 132 12.87 -2.57 0.37
C SER A 132 11.34 -2.58 0.18
N PRO A 133 10.59 -1.56 0.63
CA PRO A 133 9.25 -1.36 0.10
C PRO A 133 9.42 -0.99 -1.38
N ARG A 134 8.80 -1.77 -2.28
CA ARG A 134 8.61 -1.32 -3.68
C ARG A 134 7.67 -0.12 -3.64
N LEU A 135 8.27 1.05 -3.47
CA LEU A 135 7.60 2.33 -3.32
C LEU A 135 7.18 2.79 -4.71
N PHE A 136 5.87 2.91 -4.90
CA PHE A 136 5.27 3.66 -5.99
C PHE A 136 4.81 5.00 -5.42
N PHE A 137 5.19 6.11 -6.04
CA PHE A 137 4.70 7.44 -5.66
C PHE A 137 4.46 8.26 -6.92
N GLY A 138 3.21 8.68 -7.13
CA GLY A 138 2.78 9.30 -8.38
C GLY A 138 3.16 8.45 -9.60
N ARG A 139 3.79 9.07 -10.61
CA ARG A 139 4.33 8.36 -11.78
C ARG A 139 5.66 7.66 -11.54
N PHE A 140 6.24 7.66 -10.35
CA PHE A 140 7.56 7.10 -10.09
C PHE A 140 7.51 5.71 -9.45
N THR A 141 8.51 4.91 -9.77
CA THR A 141 8.73 3.57 -9.20
C THR A 141 10.14 3.47 -8.65
N VAL A 142 10.31 2.89 -7.45
CA VAL A 142 11.62 2.63 -6.87
C VAL A 142 11.94 1.13 -6.96
N GLY A 143 13.05 0.83 -7.62
CA GLY A 143 13.62 -0.51 -7.74
C GLY A 143 14.32 -0.97 -6.46
N GLU A 144 14.92 -2.15 -6.52
CA GLU A 144 15.68 -2.73 -5.40
C GLU A 144 16.92 -1.89 -5.08
N GLU A 145 17.20 -1.67 -3.80
CA GLU A 145 18.36 -0.92 -3.35
C GLU A 145 19.62 -1.80 -3.43
N ARG A 146 20.65 -1.34 -4.17
CA ARG A 146 21.95 -2.00 -4.28
C ARG A 146 23.06 -0.98 -4.02
N GLY A 147 23.89 -1.23 -3.01
CA GLY A 147 25.02 -0.35 -2.67
C GLY A 147 24.61 1.04 -2.15
N GLY A 148 23.50 1.14 -1.38
CA GLY A 148 23.03 2.39 -0.78
C GLY A 148 22.28 3.32 -1.74
N LYS A 149 22.02 2.86 -2.97
CA LYS A 149 21.25 3.57 -3.99
C LYS A 149 20.17 2.67 -4.58
N ALA A 150 19.04 3.23 -4.95
CA ALA A 150 17.99 2.52 -5.66
C ALA A 150 17.65 3.23 -6.97
N LEU A 151 17.15 2.45 -7.92
CA LEU A 151 16.76 2.95 -9.23
C LEU A 151 15.37 3.59 -9.13
N VAL A 152 15.25 4.89 -9.34
CA VAL A 152 13.98 5.60 -9.44
C VAL A 152 13.63 5.76 -10.91
N ARG A 153 12.51 5.20 -11.36
CA ARG A 153 12.05 5.30 -12.74
C ARG A 153 10.77 6.11 -12.81
N GLU A 154 10.77 7.14 -13.65
CA GLU A 154 9.56 7.83 -14.07
C GLU A 154 8.79 6.96 -15.07
N LYS A 155 7.49 6.75 -14.85
CA LYS A 155 6.61 6.12 -15.83
C LYS A 155 6.26 7.14 -16.92
N PRO A 156 6.17 6.70 -18.19
CA PRO A 156 5.82 7.60 -19.28
C PRO A 156 4.39 8.11 -19.11
N ASP A 157 4.20 9.41 -19.31
CA ASP A 157 2.89 10.07 -19.28
C ASP A 157 2.35 10.22 -20.72
N PRO A 158 1.33 9.44 -21.10
CA PRO A 158 0.77 9.51 -22.45
C PRO A 158 0.02 10.82 -22.73
N ALA A 159 -0.38 11.59 -21.71
CA ALA A 159 -1.10 12.84 -21.88
C ALA A 159 -0.16 14.04 -22.13
N ALA A 160 1.08 13.98 -21.66
CA ALA A 160 2.04 15.09 -21.72
C ALA A 160 2.87 15.15 -23.02
N GLY A 161 2.72 14.18 -23.93
CA GLY A 161 3.45 14.14 -25.21
C GLY A 161 4.98 14.10 -25.10
N ARG A 162 5.53 13.85 -23.89
CA ARG A 162 6.98 13.80 -23.65
C ARG A 162 7.53 12.40 -23.94
N PRO A 163 8.52 12.25 -24.83
CA PRO A 163 9.13 10.96 -25.04
C PRO A 163 10.10 10.61 -23.90
N ALA A 164 9.84 9.43 -23.33
CA ALA A 164 10.74 8.55 -22.61
C ALA A 164 11.01 8.79 -21.10
N SER A 165 10.59 7.77 -20.34
CA SER A 165 10.89 7.42 -18.95
C SER A 165 12.32 7.74 -18.53
N GLN A 166 12.54 8.79 -17.73
CA GLN A 166 13.85 9.02 -17.10
C GLN A 166 14.08 8.05 -15.94
N CYS A 167 15.29 7.52 -15.84
CA CYS A 167 15.73 6.70 -14.72
C CYS A 167 16.85 7.41 -13.97
N PHE A 168 16.76 7.45 -12.64
CA PHE A 168 17.71 8.08 -11.74
C PHE A 168 18.24 7.04 -10.78
N LEU A 169 19.56 6.97 -10.60
CA LEU A 169 20.15 6.20 -9.51
C LEU A 169 20.28 7.09 -8.27
N ALA A 170 19.37 6.92 -7.30
CA ALA A 170 19.23 7.82 -6.17
C ALA A 170 19.63 7.17 -4.84
N PRO A 171 20.41 7.84 -3.98
CA PRO A 171 20.65 7.36 -2.62
C PRO A 171 19.36 7.36 -1.80
N HIS A 172 19.32 6.55 -0.74
CA HIS A 172 18.15 6.41 0.13
C HIS A 172 17.59 7.77 0.60
N ALA A 173 18.48 8.71 0.96
CA ALA A 173 18.09 10.06 1.39
C ALA A 173 17.27 10.82 0.33
N VAL A 174 17.64 10.73 -0.95
CA VAL A 174 16.91 11.36 -2.05
C VAL A 174 15.55 10.68 -2.25
N ILE A 175 15.50 9.36 -2.16
CA ILE A 175 14.24 8.60 -2.27
C ILE A 175 13.26 8.99 -1.17
N THR A 176 13.75 9.14 0.07
CA THR A 176 12.92 9.61 1.19
C THR A 176 12.38 11.02 0.95
N GLN A 177 13.15 11.91 0.32
CA GLN A 177 12.70 13.26 -0.01
C GLN A 177 11.64 13.26 -1.12
N LEU A 178 11.78 12.40 -2.14
CA LEU A 178 10.77 12.26 -3.21
C LEU A 178 9.39 11.84 -2.69
N LEU A 179 9.35 10.99 -1.67
CA LEU A 179 8.10 10.60 -0.99
C LEU A 179 7.43 11.77 -0.26
N CYS A 180 8.17 12.84 0.04
CA CYS A 180 7.67 13.99 0.79
C CYS A 180 7.13 15.11 -0.10
N LEU A 181 7.42 15.08 -1.40
CA LEU A 181 6.97 16.07 -2.36
C LEU A 181 5.52 15.82 -2.77
N ARG A 182 4.77 16.88 -3.05
CA ARG A 182 3.31 16.84 -3.17
C ARG A 182 2.82 16.57 -4.58
N SER A 183 3.61 16.95 -5.60
CA SER A 183 3.27 16.69 -7.00
C SER A 183 4.39 15.99 -7.76
N ASP A 184 4.06 15.42 -8.92
CA ASP A 184 5.07 14.83 -9.81
C ASP A 184 6.00 15.89 -10.39
N GLU A 185 5.51 17.11 -10.61
CA GLU A 185 6.33 18.24 -11.07
C GLU A 185 7.37 18.66 -10.02
N GLU A 186 6.97 18.74 -8.74
CA GLU A 186 7.91 19.01 -7.63
C GLU A 186 9.00 17.93 -7.54
N ARG A 187 8.63 16.67 -7.78
CA ARG A 187 9.58 15.54 -7.80
C ARG A 187 10.55 15.63 -8.95
N LEU A 188 10.08 16.02 -10.15
CA LEU A 188 10.94 16.22 -11.31
C LEU A 188 11.91 17.38 -11.09
N ASP A 189 11.41 18.51 -10.57
CA ASP A 189 12.22 19.69 -10.26
C ASP A 189 13.32 19.37 -9.24
N TYR A 190 12.93 18.67 -8.17
CA TYR A 190 13.87 18.18 -7.17
C TYR A 190 14.90 17.20 -7.75
N LEU A 191 14.50 16.28 -8.64
CA LEU A 191 15.43 15.36 -9.31
C LEU A 191 16.38 16.08 -10.27
N SER A 192 15.92 17.13 -10.97
CA SER A 192 16.76 17.92 -11.86
C SER A 192 17.77 18.79 -11.12
N ASP A 193 17.44 19.25 -9.91
CA ASP A 193 18.33 20.07 -9.07
C ASP A 193 19.43 19.25 -8.38
N GLN A 194 19.29 17.92 -8.29
CA GLN A 194 20.29 17.06 -7.68
C GLN A 194 21.40 16.70 -8.68
N SER A 195 22.43 17.53 -8.75
CA SER A 195 23.63 17.32 -9.58
C SER A 195 24.42 16.02 -9.32
N SER A 196 24.12 15.32 -8.21
CA SER A 196 24.76 14.05 -7.81
C SER A 196 24.07 12.79 -8.36
N LEU A 197 22.91 12.95 -9.01
CA LEU A 197 22.16 11.83 -9.58
C LEU A 197 22.65 11.49 -10.99
N VAL A 198 22.85 10.20 -11.24
CA VAL A 198 23.17 9.71 -12.59
C VAL A 198 21.86 9.48 -13.33
N THR A 199 21.63 10.24 -14.39
CA THR A 199 20.50 10.05 -15.31
C THR A 199 20.86 8.97 -16.33
N GLN A 200 20.07 7.90 -16.39
CA GLN A 200 20.17 6.93 -17.48
C GLN A 200 19.09 7.28 -18.52
N GLY A 201 19.55 7.64 -19.72
CA GLY A 201 18.68 7.93 -20.85
C GLY A 201 17.91 6.70 -21.35
N PRO A 202 16.94 6.89 -22.25
CA PRO A 202 16.11 5.81 -22.77
C PRO A 202 16.87 5.03 -23.86
N GLY A 203 17.78 4.16 -23.41
CA GLY A 203 18.57 3.34 -24.31
C GLY A 203 19.86 2.94 -23.62
N ASP A 204 19.82 1.86 -22.85
CA ASP A 204 20.86 0.84 -22.84
C ASP A 204 20.44 -0.29 -21.90
N GLY A 205 19.68 -1.24 -22.47
CA GLY A 205 19.44 -2.56 -21.87
C GLY A 205 20.68 -3.44 -21.94
N LYS A 206 21.81 -3.00 -21.36
CA LYS A 206 23.01 -3.82 -21.22
C LYS A 206 23.58 -3.72 -19.80
N GLY A 207 23.32 -4.79 -19.04
CA GLY A 207 24.17 -5.34 -17.99
C GLY A 207 24.64 -4.41 -16.88
N LEU A 208 24.04 -4.52 -15.69
CA LEU A 208 24.85 -4.38 -14.48
C LEU A 208 25.63 -5.69 -14.26
N PRO A 209 26.93 -5.65 -13.91
CA PRO A 209 27.54 -6.73 -13.15
C PRO A 209 26.89 -6.88 -11.76
#